data_AF-A0A838QXJ5-F1
#
_entry.id   AF-A0A838QXJ5-F1
#
_cell.length_a   1.000
_cell.length_b   1.000
_cell.length_c   1.000
_cell.angle_alpha   90.00
_cell.angle_beta   90.00
_cell.angle_gamma   90.00
#
_symmetry.space_group_name_H-M   'P 1'
#
loop_
_entity.id
_entity.type
_entity.pdbx_description
1 polymer ?
#
loop_
_entity_poly.entity_id
_entity_poly.type
_entity_poly.pdbx_seq_one_letter_code
_entity_poly.pdbx_strand_id
1 'polypeptide(L)' 'MTNRERALLGIRFMEIETELVWLAEGRVVDGDPAEVEGRLLEEQEEIEFRLGEDEFERRENQ' A
#
# COMPACT_ATOMS: atom_id res chain seq x y z
N MET A 1 8.40 12.61 7.11
CA MET A 1 9.05 11.52 6.33
C MET A 1 10.00 12.08 5.26
N THR A 2 11.04 11.35 4.83
CA THR A 2 11.89 11.78 3.70
C THR A 2 11.20 11.61 2.34
N ASN A 3 11.62 12.36 1.32
CA ASN A 3 11.08 12.19 -0.04
C ASN A 3 11.30 10.78 -0.62
N ARG A 4 12.41 10.12 -0.24
CA ARG A 4 12.71 8.75 -0.67
C ARG A 4 11.72 7.76 -0.07
N GLU A 5 11.45 7.85 1.23
CA GLU A 5 10.48 7.00 1.92
C GLU A 5 9.08 7.17 1.33
N ARG A 6 8.66 8.43 1.08
CA ARG A 6 7.35 8.71 0.46
C ARG A 6 7.23 8.06 -0.92
N ALA A 7 8.28 8.15 -1.74
CA ALA A 7 8.29 7.52 -3.06
C ALA A 7 8.23 5.99 -2.97
N LEU A 8 8.93 5.37 -2.01
CA LEU A 8 8.89 3.93 -1.79
C LEU A 8 7.50 3.45 -1.35
N LEU A 9 6.83 4.18 -0.45
CA LEU A 9 5.46 3.89 -0.05
C LEU A 9 4.50 3.97 -1.25
N GLY A 10 4.62 5.00 -2.09
CA GLY A 10 3.82 5.11 -3.31
C GLY A 10 4.05 3.98 -4.32
N ILE A 11 5.30 3.52 -4.47
CA ILE A 11 5.62 2.35 -5.31
C ILE A 11 4.96 1.11 -4.73
N ARG A 12 5.11 0.86 -3.42
CA ARG A 12 4.53 -0.32 -2.78
C ARG A 12 3.00 -0.35 -2.87
N PHE A 13 2.35 0.80 -2.73
CA PHE A 13 0.90 0.92 -2.95
C PHE A 13 0.49 0.45 -4.36
N MET A 14 1.20 0.87 -5.41
CA MET A 14 0.91 0.43 -6.78
C MET A 14 1.20 -1.07 -7.00
N GLU A 15 2.20 -1.62 -6.32
CA GLU A 15 2.47 -3.06 -6.34
C GLU A 15 1.31 -3.84 -5.71
N ILE A 16 0.81 -3.41 -4.55
CA ILE A 16 -0.35 -4.01 -3.88
C ILE A 16 -1.58 -4.00 -4.80
N GLU A 17 -1.91 -2.85 -5.41
CA GLU A 17 -3.00 -2.74 -6.38
C GLU A 17 -2.87 -3.75 -7.53
N THR A 18 -1.64 -3.94 -8.02
CA THR A 18 -1.35 -4.92 -9.07
C THR A 18 -1.57 -6.36 -8.59
N GLU A 19 -1.12 -6.67 -7.37
CA GLU A 19 -1.30 -8.00 -6.75
C GLU A 19 -2.79 -8.31 -6.50
N LEU A 20 -3.58 -7.33 -6.03
CA LEU A 20 -5.03 -7.46 -5.85
C LEU A 20 -5.75 -7.73 -7.18
N VAL A 21 -5.36 -7.06 -8.26
CA VAL A 21 -5.87 -7.36 -9.61
C VAL A 21 -5.54 -8.79 -10.02
N TRP A 22 -4.32 -9.27 -9.75
CA TRP A 22 -3.94 -10.65 -10.06
C TRP A 22 -4.77 -11.68 -9.29
N LEU A 23 -5.07 -11.43 -8.01
CA LEU A 23 -5.97 -12.26 -7.21
C LEU A 23 -7.37 -12.29 -7.81
N ALA A 24 -7.92 -11.13 -8.19
CA ALA A 24 -9.23 -11.02 -8.82
C ALA A 24 -9.30 -11.74 -10.17
N GLU A 25 -8.20 -11.77 -10.92
CA GLU A 25 -8.06 -12.52 -12.17
C GLU A 25 -7.87 -14.04 -11.96
N GLY A 26 -7.77 -14.51 -10.72
CA GLY A 26 -7.55 -15.92 -10.39
C GLY A 26 -6.16 -16.43 -10.74
N ARG A 27 -5.15 -15.54 -10.78
CA ARG A 27 -3.77 -15.96 -10.98
C ARG A 27 -3.29 -16.76 -9.77
N VAL A 28 -2.39 -17.72 -10.03
CA VAL A 28 -1.77 -18.53 -8.96
C VAL A 28 -0.94 -17.61 -8.07
N VAL A 29 -1.21 -17.69 -6.78
CA VAL A 29 -0.46 -17.00 -5.72
C VAL A 29 0.08 -18.01 -4.73
N ASP A 30 1.17 -17.66 -4.05
CA ASP A 30 1.74 -18.48 -2.99
C ASP A 30 0.94 -18.29 -1.70
N GLY A 31 0.04 -19.23 -1.41
CA GLY A 31 -0.77 -19.24 -0.18
C GLY A 31 -2.26 -19.32 -0.44
N ASP A 32 -3.06 -19.06 0.61
CA ASP A 32 -4.50 -18.93 0.50
C ASP A 32 -4.85 -17.55 -0.08
N PRO A 33 -5.59 -17.46 -1.21
CA PRO A 33 -5.94 -16.19 -1.83
C PRO A 33 -6.63 -15.20 -0.90
N ALA A 34 -7.49 -15.65 0.01
CA ALA A 34 -8.21 -14.78 0.93
C ALA A 34 -7.30 -14.24 2.05
N GLU A 35 -6.35 -15.06 2.50
CA GLU A 35 -5.32 -14.61 3.46
C GLU A 35 -4.37 -13.60 2.82
N VAL A 36 -3.97 -13.84 1.56
CA VAL A 36 -3.13 -12.90 0.80
C VAL A 36 -3.88 -11.59 0.57
N GLU A 37 -5.14 -11.64 0.12
CA GLU A 37 -5.97 -10.45 -0.07
C GLU A 37 -6.10 -9.63 1.23
N GLY A 38 -6.41 -10.28 2.35
CA GLY A 38 -6.52 -9.60 3.65
C GLY A 38 -5.23 -8.87 4.05
N ARG A 39 -4.08 -9.53 3.89
CA ARG A 39 -2.77 -8.92 4.20
C ARG A 39 -2.43 -7.75 3.29
N LEU A 40 -2.76 -7.83 2.00
CA LEU A 40 -2.53 -6.76 1.04
C LEU A 40 -3.38 -5.52 1.37
N LEU A 41 -4.65 -5.71 1.73
CA LEU A 41 -5.55 -4.63 2.12
C LEU A 41 -5.11 -3.96 3.43
N GLU A 42 -4.69 -4.75 4.43
CA GLU A 42 -4.12 -4.22 5.69
C GLU A 42 -2.86 -3.39 5.43
N GLU A 43 -1.96 -3.87 4.57
CA GLU A 43 -0.74 -3.13 4.21
C GLU A 43 -1.07 -1.84 3.44
N GLN A 44 -2.08 -1.88 2.57
CA GLN A 44 -2.55 -0.72 1.82
C GLN A 44 -3.06 0.38 2.75
N GLU A 45 -3.89 0.03 3.74
CA GLU A 45 -4.43 0.97 4.74
C GLU A 45 -3.30 1.61 5.56
N GLU A 46 -2.29 0.83 5.96
CA GLU A 46 -1.12 1.37 6.68
C GLU A 46 -0.34 2.38 5.82
N ILE A 47 -0.17 2.10 4.52
CA ILE A 47 0.51 3.02 3.61
C ILE A 47 -0.27 4.32 3.46
N GLU A 48 -1.59 4.25 3.23
CA GLU A 48 -2.45 5.42 3.09
C GLU A 48 -2.40 6.29 4.35
N PHE A 49 -2.50 5.67 5.53
CA PHE A 49 -2.39 6.36 6.80
C PHE A 49 -1.04 7.10 6.92
N ARG A 50 0.07 6.43 6.64
CA ARG A 50 1.42 7.02 6.75
C ARG A 50 1.65 8.17 5.76
N LEU A 51 1.11 8.06 4.55
CA LEU A 51 1.18 9.13 3.55
C LEU A 51 0.31 10.33 3.96
N GLY A 52 -0.87 10.07 4.53
CA GLY A 52 -1.77 11.09 5.04
C GLY A 52 -1.19 11.88 6.22
N GLU A 53 -0.59 11.20 7.20
CA GLU A 53 0.08 11.84 8.35
C GLU A 53 1.24 12.74 7.89
N ASP A 54 2.08 12.28 6.94
CA ASP A 54 3.16 13.11 6.40
C ASP A 54 2.63 14.32 5.61
N GLU A 55 1.52 14.19 4.89
CA GLU A 55 0.87 15.33 4.24
C GLU A 55 0.35 16.34 5.27
N PHE A 56 -0.31 15.86 6.33
CA PHE A 56 -0.82 16.69 7.41
C PHE A 56 0.30 17.47 8.11
N GLU A 57 1.37 16.79 8.54
CA GLU A 57 2.54 17.41 9.16
C GLU A 57 3.17 18.50 8.28
N ARG A 58 3.22 18.28 6.96
CA ARG A 58 3.79 19.26 6.01
C ARG A 58 2.90 20.48 5.83
N ARG A 59 1.59 20.37 6.01
CA ARG A 59 0.66 21.50 5.96
C ARG A 59 0.73 22.35 7.23
N GLU A 60 0.88 21.73 8.40
CA GLU A 60 0.96 22.46 9.68
C GLU A 60 2.29 23.21 9.86
N ASN A 61 3.37 22.75 9.23
CA ASN A 61 4.72 23.35 9.33
C ASN A 61 5.06 24.35 8.19
N GLN A 62 4.06 24.81 7.42
CA GLN A 62 4.18 25.85 6.39
C GLN A 62 3.61 27.18 6.87
#